data_AF-A0AAJ0B8Q5-F1
#
_entry.id   AF-A0AAJ0B8Q5-F1
#
_cell.length_a   1.000
_cell.length_b   1.000
_cell.length_c   1.000
_cell.angle_alpha   90.00
_cell.angle_beta   90.00
_cell.angle_gamma   90.00
#
_symmetry.space_group_name_H-M   'P 1'
#
loop_
_entity.id
_entity.type
_entity.pdbx_description
1 polymer ?
#
loop_
_entity_poly.entity_id
_entity_poly.type
_entity_poly.pdbx_seq_one_letter_code
_entity_poly.pdbx_strand_id
1 'polypeptide(L)'
;NGLYFLEEGTHTFTLSGNQTFTIYASPYTPEFNGYAFAYGPDENRFGLSAKESIPANVDTYCHTHGPPLILSSVYELDINREGQHCGCPMLYVAVREAKPMVHYFGHIHEGYGVQEVSWSSGTDGEDDFGADQMVGAVRKGSEETVLAGAVGHTLLVNAAIMNHGEENNRPWLVNLDLGRTE
;
A
#
# COMPACT_ATOMS: atom_id res chain seq x y z
N ASN A 1 26.72 -1.74 -1.19
CA ASN A 1 25.83 -2.65 -0.43
C ASN A 1 24.77 -1.80 0.22
N GLY A 2 23.50 -1.99 -0.11
CA GLY A 2 22.41 -1.06 0.27
C GLY A 2 21.17 -1.16 -0.62
N LEU A 3 21.22 -2.00 -1.67
CA LEU A 3 20.06 -2.39 -2.46
C LEU A 3 19.74 -3.84 -2.10
N TYR A 4 18.52 -4.06 -1.63
CA TYR A 4 17.99 -5.38 -1.26
C TYR A 4 16.84 -5.69 -2.21
N PHE A 5 16.93 -6.84 -2.88
CA PHE A 5 15.78 -7.40 -3.59
C PHE A 5 14.97 -8.23 -2.59
N LEU A 6 13.68 -7.92 -2.45
CA LEU A 6 12.78 -8.66 -1.57
C LEU A 6 11.99 -9.64 -2.43
N GLU A 7 12.12 -10.93 -2.12
CA GLU A 7 11.21 -11.96 -2.63
C GLU A 7 9.81 -11.77 -2.00
N GLU A 8 8.79 -12.39 -2.57
CA GLU A 8 7.46 -12.39 -1.96
C GLU A 8 7.54 -12.93 -0.52
N GLY A 9 6.88 -12.25 0.42
CA GLY A 9 6.81 -12.65 1.82
C GLY A 9 7.16 -11.53 2.79
N THR A 10 7.45 -11.92 4.03
CA THR A 10 7.71 -11.00 5.14
C THR A 10 9.19 -10.94 5.47
N HIS A 11 9.75 -9.74 5.54
CA HIS A 11 11.18 -9.48 5.75
C HIS A 11 11.37 -8.53 6.94
N THR A 12 12.10 -8.98 7.97
CA THR A 12 12.43 -8.15 9.13
C THR A 12 13.87 -7.67 9.04
N PHE A 13 14.05 -6.38 9.30
CA PHE A 13 15.35 -5.72 9.30
C PHE A 13 15.66 -5.19 10.69
N THR A 14 16.91 -5.33 11.11
CA THR A 14 17.43 -4.72 12.33
C THR A 14 18.42 -3.63 11.95
N LEU A 15 18.15 -2.40 12.38
CA LEU A 15 19.05 -1.27 12.18
C LEU A 15 20.19 -1.29 13.18
N SER A 16 21.25 -0.52 12.90
CA SER A 16 22.43 -0.40 13.78
C SER A 16 22.11 0.09 15.21
N GLY A 17 20.97 0.75 15.40
CA GLY A 17 20.48 1.18 16.71
C GLY A 17 19.65 0.13 17.45
N ASN A 18 19.55 -1.11 16.97
CA ASN A 18 18.67 -2.20 17.45
C ASN A 18 17.16 -2.00 17.23
N GLN A 19 16.73 -0.94 16.54
CA GLN A 19 15.34 -0.83 16.09
C GLN A 19 15.09 -1.88 15.00
N THR A 20 13.90 -2.47 15.02
CA THR A 20 13.45 -3.43 14.01
C THR A 20 12.26 -2.91 13.25
N PHE A 21 12.17 -3.25 11.97
CA PHE A 21 10.97 -3.02 11.18
C PHE A 21 10.71 -4.19 10.24
N THR A 22 9.46 -4.36 9.84
CA THR A 22 9.05 -5.47 8.99
C THR A 22 8.43 -4.95 7.70
N ILE A 23 8.87 -5.49 6.56
CA ILE A 23 8.27 -5.24 5.25
C ILE A 23 7.61 -6.52 4.77
N TYR A 24 6.32 -6.47 4.50
CA TYR A 24 5.64 -7.42 3.63
C TYR A 24 5.84 -6.99 2.18
N ALA A 25 6.27 -7.90 1.31
CA ALA A 25 6.47 -7.65 -0.11
C ALA A 25 5.68 -8.65 -0.96
N SER A 26 4.96 -8.18 -1.98
CA SER A 26 4.39 -9.05 -3.02
C SER A 26 4.43 -8.38 -4.39
N PRO A 27 5.01 -9.02 -5.43
CA PRO A 27 5.05 -8.45 -6.78
C PRO A 27 3.73 -8.61 -7.54
N TYR A 28 2.75 -9.30 -6.96
CA TYR A 28 1.58 -9.77 -7.68
C TYR A 28 0.49 -8.70 -7.82
N THR A 29 -0.18 -8.69 -8.96
CA THR A 29 -1.31 -7.79 -9.28
C THR A 29 -2.38 -8.56 -10.06
N PRO A 30 -3.67 -8.17 -9.98
CA PRO A 30 -4.70 -8.75 -10.85
C PRO A 30 -4.30 -8.67 -12.33
N GLU A 31 -4.63 -9.72 -13.09
CA GLU A 31 -4.27 -9.82 -14.51
C GLU A 31 -4.75 -8.64 -15.35
N PHE A 32 -3.80 -8.03 -16.07
CA PHE A 32 -4.01 -6.98 -17.04
C PHE A 32 -2.88 -7.02 -18.07
N ASN A 33 -3.25 -7.00 -19.36
CA ASN A 33 -2.32 -6.92 -20.50
C ASN A 33 -1.22 -7.99 -20.57
N GLY A 34 -1.33 -9.12 -19.87
CA GLY A 34 -0.36 -10.21 -19.92
C GLY A 34 0.99 -9.85 -19.31
N TYR A 35 1.03 -8.93 -18.35
CA TYR A 35 2.26 -8.54 -17.66
C TYR A 35 2.78 -9.63 -16.71
N ALA A 36 4.06 -9.54 -16.35
CA ALA A 36 4.65 -10.46 -15.39
C ALA A 36 3.99 -10.31 -14.01
N PHE A 37 3.99 -11.39 -13.22
CA PHE A 37 3.43 -11.43 -11.86
C PHE A 37 1.92 -11.14 -11.80
N ALA A 38 1.20 -11.39 -12.88
CA ALA A 38 -0.25 -11.34 -12.89
C ALA A 38 -0.86 -12.61 -12.28
N TYR A 39 -2.02 -12.47 -11.62
CA TYR A 39 -2.85 -13.58 -11.16
C TYR A 39 -4.29 -13.47 -11.66
N GLY A 40 -4.92 -14.62 -11.86
CA GLY A 40 -6.29 -14.72 -12.37
C GLY A 40 -7.35 -14.41 -11.30
N PRO A 41 -8.61 -14.18 -11.72
CA PRO A 41 -9.70 -13.81 -10.82
C PRO A 41 -10.04 -14.89 -9.77
N ASP A 42 -9.72 -16.15 -10.06
CA ASP A 42 -10.00 -17.29 -9.16
C ASP A 42 -8.88 -17.51 -8.12
N GLU A 43 -7.79 -16.74 -8.16
CA GLU A 43 -6.64 -16.91 -7.29
C GLU A 43 -6.71 -15.99 -6.07
N ASN A 44 -6.96 -16.58 -4.89
CA ASN A 44 -6.99 -15.83 -3.64
C ASN A 44 -5.56 -15.55 -3.12
N ARG A 45 -4.94 -14.47 -3.61
CA ARG A 45 -3.58 -14.07 -3.24
C ARG A 45 -3.46 -13.30 -1.94
N PHE A 46 -4.42 -12.43 -1.63
CA PHE A 46 -4.34 -11.52 -0.49
C PHE A 46 -5.42 -11.75 0.56
N GLY A 47 -6.44 -12.58 0.29
CA GLY A 47 -7.50 -12.82 1.26
C GLY A 47 -6.99 -13.48 2.55
N LEU A 48 -7.86 -13.51 3.56
CA LEU A 48 -7.50 -13.96 4.92
C LEU A 48 -6.98 -15.40 5.01
N SER A 49 -7.34 -16.27 4.06
CA SER A 49 -6.84 -17.64 3.95
C SER A 49 -5.62 -17.80 3.04
N ALA A 50 -5.09 -16.69 2.50
CA ALA A 50 -3.89 -16.73 1.66
C ALA A 50 -2.68 -17.14 2.49
N LYS A 51 -1.81 -17.94 1.86
CA LYS A 51 -0.61 -18.49 2.49
C LYS A 51 0.38 -17.40 2.91
N GLU A 52 0.45 -16.33 2.13
CA GLU A 52 1.34 -15.18 2.32
C GLU A 52 0.50 -13.94 2.65
N SER A 53 -0.33 -14.02 3.70
CA SER A 53 -1.13 -12.88 4.16
C SER A 53 -0.25 -11.79 4.78
N ILE A 54 -0.73 -10.55 4.73
CA ILE A 54 -0.03 -9.41 5.34
C ILE A 54 -0.04 -9.61 6.86
N PRO A 55 1.11 -9.63 7.54
CA PRO A 55 1.17 -9.86 8.97
C PRO A 55 0.55 -8.68 9.73
N ALA A 56 -0.41 -8.97 10.60
CA ALA A 56 -0.94 -8.03 11.56
C ALA A 56 0.13 -7.70 12.61
N ASN A 57 0.78 -6.54 12.47
CA ASN A 57 1.75 -6.04 13.44
C ASN A 57 1.88 -4.51 13.33
N VAL A 58 2.14 -3.86 14.46
CA VAL A 58 2.22 -2.39 14.58
C VAL A 58 3.39 -1.80 13.79
N ASP A 59 4.45 -2.59 13.53
CA ASP A 59 5.64 -2.15 12.78
C ASP A 59 5.70 -2.71 11.34
N THR A 60 4.55 -3.15 10.80
CA THR A 60 4.49 -3.68 9.43
C THR A 60 4.33 -2.56 8.41
N TYR A 61 5.22 -2.56 7.42
CA TYR A 61 5.13 -1.83 6.16
C TYR A 61 4.71 -2.81 5.07
N CYS A 62 3.77 -2.40 4.22
CA CYS A 62 3.30 -3.23 3.11
C CYS A 62 3.85 -2.67 1.79
N HIS A 63 4.39 -3.53 0.94
CA HIS A 63 4.83 -3.19 -0.41
C HIS A 63 4.20 -4.17 -1.40
N THR A 64 3.29 -3.69 -2.25
CA THR A 64 2.70 -4.47 -3.33
C THR A 64 2.98 -3.81 -4.68
N HIS A 65 2.92 -4.57 -5.76
CA HIS A 65 3.08 -3.97 -7.08
C HIS A 65 1.90 -3.03 -7.43
N GLY A 66 0.66 -3.52 -7.27
CA GLY A 66 -0.57 -2.78 -7.54
C GLY A 66 -1.27 -2.26 -6.29
N PRO A 67 -2.24 -1.32 -6.45
CA PRO A 67 -2.96 -0.69 -5.34
C PRO A 67 -4.11 -1.56 -4.80
N PRO A 68 -4.56 -1.32 -3.55
CA PRO A 68 -5.84 -1.83 -3.07
C PRO A 68 -7.01 -1.09 -3.74
N LEU A 69 -8.16 -1.77 -3.91
CA LEU A 69 -9.40 -1.13 -4.37
C LEU A 69 -10.02 -0.34 -3.21
N ILE A 70 -10.10 0.99 -3.34
CA ILE A 70 -10.76 1.83 -2.33
C ILE A 70 -11.84 2.65 -3.04
N LEU A 71 -13.10 2.35 -2.73
CA LEU A 71 -14.25 3.04 -3.28
C LEU A 71 -14.57 4.28 -2.44
N SER A 72 -13.96 5.42 -2.79
CA SER A 72 -14.21 6.71 -2.15
C SER A 72 -14.15 7.84 -3.17
N SER A 73 -15.04 8.82 -3.05
CA SER A 73 -15.10 9.97 -3.97
C SER A 73 -13.89 10.90 -3.90
N VAL A 74 -13.05 10.75 -2.89
CA VAL A 74 -11.83 11.56 -2.67
C VAL A 74 -10.55 10.74 -2.76
N TYR A 75 -10.64 9.46 -3.15
CA TYR A 75 -9.50 8.58 -3.38
C TYR A 75 -9.23 8.44 -4.88
N GLU A 76 -7.98 8.67 -5.28
CA GLU A 76 -7.60 8.66 -6.70
C GLU A 76 -6.35 7.79 -6.98
N LEU A 77 -5.79 7.10 -5.98
CA LEU A 77 -4.48 6.44 -6.15
C LEU A 77 -4.53 5.13 -6.96
N ASP A 78 -5.72 4.59 -7.21
CA ASP A 78 -5.95 3.40 -8.06
C ASP A 78 -6.75 3.71 -9.33
N ILE A 79 -6.98 4.99 -9.62
CA ILE A 79 -7.77 5.46 -10.76
C ILE A 79 -6.88 5.56 -12.00
N ASN A 80 -7.29 4.92 -13.08
CA ASN A 80 -6.63 5.05 -14.40
C ASN A 80 -7.06 6.34 -15.13
N ARG A 81 -6.51 6.54 -16.34
CA ARG A 81 -6.80 7.72 -17.18
C ARG A 81 -8.27 7.83 -17.58
N GLU A 82 -8.97 6.70 -17.64
CA GLU A 82 -10.40 6.60 -17.96
C GLU A 82 -11.31 6.86 -16.75
N GLY A 83 -10.75 7.14 -15.57
CA GLY A 83 -11.50 7.40 -14.35
C GLY A 83 -12.03 6.12 -13.67
N GLN A 84 -11.41 4.97 -13.95
CA GLN A 84 -11.84 3.66 -13.44
C GLN A 84 -10.90 3.18 -12.34
N HIS A 85 -11.48 2.63 -11.28
CA HIS A 85 -10.72 1.93 -10.24
C HIS A 85 -10.10 0.65 -10.79
N CYS A 86 -8.80 0.50 -10.56
CA CYS A 86 -8.00 -0.65 -10.97
C CYS A 86 -7.38 -1.41 -9.79
N GLY A 87 -7.72 -1.04 -8.55
CA GLY A 87 -7.20 -1.70 -7.36
C GLY A 87 -7.73 -3.12 -7.15
N CYS A 88 -7.04 -3.87 -6.29
CA CYS A 88 -7.46 -5.21 -5.89
C CYS A 88 -8.42 -5.18 -4.67
N PRO A 89 -9.64 -5.74 -4.76
CA PRO A 89 -10.57 -5.84 -3.62
C PRO A 89 -10.02 -6.68 -2.47
N MET A 90 -9.38 -7.81 -2.77
CA MET A 90 -8.83 -8.70 -1.74
C MET A 90 -7.66 -8.05 -1.00
N LEU A 91 -6.87 -7.23 -1.70
CA LEU A 91 -5.79 -6.48 -1.08
C LEU A 91 -6.32 -5.39 -0.14
N TYR A 92 -7.44 -4.74 -0.48
CA TYR A 92 -8.09 -3.80 0.44
C TYR A 92 -8.48 -4.49 1.76
N VAL A 93 -9.13 -5.66 1.70
CA VAL A 93 -9.48 -6.43 2.90
C VAL A 93 -8.21 -6.78 3.70
N ALA A 94 -7.17 -7.29 3.04
CA ALA A 94 -5.91 -7.65 3.69
C ALA A 94 -5.25 -6.47 4.42
N VAL A 95 -5.20 -5.31 3.76
CA VAL A 95 -4.60 -4.08 4.30
C VAL A 95 -5.44 -3.52 5.43
N ARG A 96 -6.78 -3.54 5.31
CA ARG A 96 -7.71 -3.10 6.34
C ARG A 96 -7.59 -3.93 7.63
N GLU A 97 -7.36 -5.23 7.49
CA GLU A 97 -7.20 -6.13 8.62
C GLU A 97 -5.80 -6.03 9.25
N ALA A 98 -4.76 -5.95 8.42
CA ALA A 98 -3.38 -5.84 8.90
C ALA A 98 -3.02 -4.44 9.42
N LYS A 99 -3.68 -3.38 8.92
CA LYS A 99 -3.47 -1.96 9.24
C LYS A 99 -1.99 -1.55 9.25
N PRO A 100 -1.24 -1.78 8.14
CA PRO A 100 0.17 -1.42 8.09
C PRO A 100 0.37 0.09 8.24
N MET A 101 1.50 0.52 8.79
CA MET A 101 1.78 1.95 8.96
C MET A 101 1.87 2.71 7.63
N VAL A 102 2.43 2.04 6.61
CA VAL A 102 2.50 2.53 5.23
C VAL A 102 2.24 1.37 4.28
N HIS A 103 1.49 1.63 3.22
CA HIS A 103 1.32 0.73 2.08
C HIS A 103 1.86 1.41 0.82
N TYR A 104 3.00 0.90 0.35
CA TYR A 104 3.65 1.31 -0.87
C TYR A 104 3.14 0.48 -2.05
N PHE A 105 2.81 1.15 -3.14
CA PHE A 105 2.45 0.50 -4.39
C PHE A 105 2.75 1.40 -5.58
N GLY A 106 2.45 0.90 -6.78
CA GLY A 106 2.57 1.65 -8.02
C GLY A 106 1.58 1.12 -9.04
N HIS A 107 2.10 0.74 -10.21
CA HIS A 107 1.37 0.13 -11.33
C HIS A 107 0.38 1.08 -12.05
N ILE A 108 -0.41 1.84 -11.31
CA ILE A 108 -1.35 2.82 -11.86
C ILE A 108 -0.68 4.19 -11.91
N HIS A 109 -0.13 4.56 -13.06
CA HIS A 109 0.70 5.77 -13.22
C HIS A 109 -0.08 7.06 -12.97
N GLU A 110 -1.34 7.10 -13.39
CA GLU A 110 -2.24 8.24 -13.24
C GLU A 110 -2.61 8.50 -11.77
N GLY A 111 -2.53 7.46 -10.94
CA GLY A 111 -2.78 7.51 -9.51
C GLY A 111 -1.58 7.95 -8.67
N TYR A 112 -0.46 8.40 -9.27
CA TYR A 112 0.69 8.89 -8.50
C TYR A 112 0.28 9.92 -7.45
N GLY A 113 0.65 9.66 -6.20
CA GLY A 113 0.19 10.46 -5.08
C GLY A 113 0.32 9.75 -3.74
N VAL A 114 -0.03 10.49 -2.70
CA VAL A 114 -0.12 9.98 -1.33
C VAL A 114 -1.42 10.43 -0.67
N GLN A 115 -2.03 9.54 0.10
CA GLN A 115 -3.20 9.82 0.92
C GLN A 115 -3.20 8.93 2.15
N GLU A 116 -3.77 9.39 3.25
CA GLU A 116 -3.91 8.57 4.45
C GLU A 116 -5.34 8.04 4.56
N VAL A 117 -5.48 6.82 5.09
CA VAL A 117 -6.76 6.24 5.49
C VAL A 117 -6.77 6.00 6.99
N SER A 118 -7.86 6.38 7.64
CA SER A 118 -8.18 6.01 9.02
C SER A 118 -9.12 4.81 9.00
N TRP A 119 -8.69 3.70 9.62
CA TRP A 119 -9.47 2.48 9.70
C TRP A 119 -10.47 2.56 10.85
N SER A 120 -11.72 2.21 10.57
CA SER A 120 -12.77 2.14 11.61
C SER A 120 -12.55 0.96 12.56
N SER A 121 -12.95 1.12 13.83
CA SER A 121 -12.94 0.05 14.85
C SER A 121 -14.20 -0.83 14.80
N GLY A 122 -14.68 -1.16 13.60
CA GLY A 122 -15.89 -1.95 13.40
C GLY A 122 -15.67 -3.42 13.73
N THR A 123 -16.64 -4.05 14.39
CA THR A 123 -16.63 -5.47 14.78
C THR A 123 -16.54 -6.39 13.57
N ASP A 124 -15.64 -7.36 13.64
CA ASP A 124 -15.47 -8.48 12.71
C ASP A 124 -16.83 -8.99 12.16
N GLY A 125 -17.09 -8.79 10.85
CA GLY A 125 -18.10 -9.59 10.16
C GLY A 125 -19.05 -8.91 9.17
N GLU A 126 -19.06 -7.58 9.02
CA GLU A 126 -19.81 -6.93 7.93
C GLU A 126 -18.87 -6.12 7.04
N ASP A 127 -18.92 -6.41 5.74
CA ASP A 127 -18.23 -5.69 4.66
C ASP A 127 -18.77 -4.25 4.54
N ASP A 128 -18.49 -3.40 5.54
CA ASP A 128 -18.86 -1.99 5.52
C ASP A 128 -17.85 -1.19 4.69
N PHE A 129 -17.93 -1.38 3.37
CA PHE A 129 -17.28 -0.54 2.36
C PHE A 129 -17.81 0.90 2.48
N GLY A 130 -17.27 1.67 3.43
CA GLY A 130 -17.68 3.06 3.67
C GLY A 130 -17.39 3.62 5.06
N ALA A 131 -17.11 2.78 6.07
CA ALA A 131 -16.76 3.26 7.42
C ALA A 131 -15.33 3.81 7.53
N ASP A 132 -14.44 3.40 6.62
CA ASP A 132 -13.05 3.85 6.62
C ASP A 132 -12.94 5.23 5.99
N GLN A 133 -12.24 6.14 6.66
CA GLN A 133 -12.21 7.55 6.29
C GLN A 133 -10.91 7.89 5.60
N MET A 134 -10.98 8.32 4.33
CA MET A 134 -9.86 8.98 3.68
C MET A 134 -9.58 10.33 4.34
N VAL A 135 -8.32 10.56 4.72
CA VAL A 135 -7.88 11.76 5.41
C VAL A 135 -7.27 12.72 4.40
N GLY A 136 -7.92 13.89 4.24
CA GLY A 136 -7.49 14.92 3.30
C GLY A 136 -7.64 14.52 1.83
N ALA A 137 -7.18 15.39 0.94
CA ALA A 137 -7.10 15.11 -0.50
C ALA A 137 -5.79 14.40 -0.83
N VAL A 138 -5.76 13.70 -1.96
CA VAL A 138 -4.52 13.16 -2.54
C VAL A 138 -3.52 14.30 -2.73
N ARG A 139 -2.33 14.11 -2.17
CA ARG A 139 -1.19 15.02 -2.41
C ARG A 139 -0.35 14.45 -3.55
N LYS A 140 -0.07 15.30 -4.53
CA LYS A 140 0.87 15.04 -5.63
C LYS A 140 2.05 15.98 -5.41
N GLY A 141 3.28 15.48 -5.36
CA GLY A 141 4.34 16.29 -4.75
C GLY A 141 5.76 15.97 -5.18
N SER A 142 6.57 17.02 -5.15
CA SER A 142 8.03 17.01 -5.23
C SER A 142 8.62 16.83 -3.84
N GLU A 143 9.41 15.77 -3.62
CA GLU A 143 10.21 15.53 -2.39
C GLU A 143 9.48 15.89 -1.08
N GLU A 144 8.19 15.56 -0.95
CA GLU A 144 7.51 15.74 0.33
C GLU A 144 7.95 14.64 1.28
N THR A 145 8.45 15.06 2.44
CA THR A 145 8.61 14.17 3.58
C THR A 145 7.24 13.88 4.16
N VAL A 146 6.82 12.62 4.13
CA VAL A 146 5.56 12.17 4.74
C VAL A 146 5.85 11.27 5.94
N LEU A 147 5.14 11.49 7.04
CA LEU A 147 5.21 10.66 8.23
C LEU A 147 4.28 9.46 8.05
N ALA A 148 4.75 8.28 8.44
CA ALA A 148 3.89 7.10 8.53
C ALA A 148 2.67 7.38 9.43
N GLY A 149 1.53 6.77 9.11
CA GLY A 149 0.25 7.03 9.78
C GLY A 149 0.30 6.72 11.28
N ALA A 150 -0.61 7.31 12.06
CA ALA A 150 -0.79 6.92 13.46
C ALA A 150 -1.33 5.49 13.59
N VAL A 151 -1.32 4.92 14.80
CA VAL A 151 -1.97 3.62 15.05
C VAL A 151 -3.43 3.66 14.58
N GLY A 152 -3.81 2.69 13.74
CA GLY A 152 -5.14 2.64 13.12
C GLY A 152 -5.27 3.47 11.85
N HIS A 153 -4.19 4.10 11.38
CA HIS A 153 -4.10 4.77 10.09
C HIS A 153 -3.06 4.09 9.20
N THR A 154 -3.27 4.16 7.89
CA THR A 154 -2.28 3.72 6.90
C THR A 154 -2.01 4.85 5.93
N LEU A 155 -0.74 5.17 5.73
CA LEU A 155 -0.32 6.04 4.63
C LEU A 155 -0.25 5.22 3.33
N LEU A 156 -1.08 5.57 2.34
CA LEU A 156 -1.12 4.95 1.02
C LEU A 156 -0.22 5.76 0.08
N VAL A 157 0.79 5.11 -0.51
CA VAL A 157 1.79 5.79 -1.36
C VAL A 157 1.84 5.10 -2.72
N ASN A 158 1.26 5.76 -3.74
CA ASN A 158 1.48 5.39 -5.12
C ASN A 158 2.77 6.06 -5.62
N ALA A 159 3.83 5.26 -5.74
CA ALA A 159 5.16 5.67 -6.16
C ALA A 159 5.44 5.37 -7.64
N ALA A 160 4.41 5.28 -8.49
CA ALA A 160 4.61 5.06 -9.93
C ALA A 160 5.48 6.18 -10.54
N ILE A 161 6.67 5.83 -11.01
CA ILE A 161 7.66 6.78 -11.54
C ILE A 161 7.31 7.23 -12.96
N MET A 162 6.76 6.33 -13.77
CA MET A 162 6.48 6.60 -15.18
C MET A 162 5.28 7.55 -15.32
N ASN A 163 5.39 8.53 -16.21
CA ASN A 163 4.29 9.42 -16.58
C ASN A 163 4.11 9.40 -18.11
N HIS A 164 2.94 8.99 -18.59
CA HIS A 164 2.66 8.66 -19.99
C HIS A 164 2.51 9.89 -20.90
N GLY A 165 3.58 10.68 -21.05
CA GLY A 165 3.62 11.83 -21.96
C GLY A 165 4.27 13.10 -21.39
N GLU A 166 4.81 13.03 -20.18
CA GLU A 166 5.45 14.15 -19.48
C GLU A 166 6.76 13.69 -18.81
N GLU A 167 7.38 14.56 -18.01
CA GLU A 167 8.50 14.15 -17.15
C GLU A 167 8.05 13.10 -16.12
N ASN A 168 8.94 12.15 -15.83
CA ASN A 168 8.69 11.14 -14.81
C ASN A 168 8.37 11.76 -13.45
N ASN A 169 7.50 11.08 -12.70
CA ASN A 169 7.14 11.45 -11.35
C ASN A 169 8.37 11.41 -10.42
N ARG A 170 8.39 12.33 -9.45
CA ARG A 170 9.48 12.44 -8.50
C ARG A 170 9.40 11.33 -7.44
N PRO A 171 10.53 10.90 -6.86
CA PRO A 171 10.52 9.95 -5.76
C PRO A 171 9.83 10.54 -4.53
N TRP A 172 9.18 9.67 -3.74
CA TRP A 172 8.69 10.00 -2.41
C TRP A 172 9.77 9.71 -1.36
N LEU A 173 9.90 10.61 -0.38
CA LEU A 173 10.69 10.35 0.83
C LEU A 173 9.73 10.14 2.00
N VAL A 174 9.72 8.93 2.55
CA VAL A 174 8.84 8.58 3.68
C VAL A 174 9.69 8.40 4.93
N ASN A 175 9.37 9.17 5.98
CA ASN A 175 10.02 9.06 7.26
C ASN A 175 9.28 8.02 8.12
N LEU A 176 10.02 6.99 8.50
CA LEU A 176 9.54 5.91 9.37
C LEU A 176 9.88 6.26 10.81
N ASP A 177 8.87 6.38 11.67
CA ASP A 177 9.07 6.41 13.11
C ASP A 177 9.07 4.96 13.61
N LEU A 178 10.25 4.47 14.00
CA LEU A 178 10.44 3.09 14.44
C LEU A 178 10.35 2.92 15.96
N GLY A 179 9.92 3.97 16.66
CA GLY A 179 9.96 4.00 18.12
C GLY A 179 11.40 3.97 18.66
N ARG A 180 11.60 4.44 19.89
CA ARG A 180 12.87 4.23 20.59
C ARG A 180 12.80 2.87 21.29
N THR A 181 13.81 2.03 21.06
CA THR A 181 14.11 0.93 21.98
C THR A 181 14.62 1.56 23.28
N GLU A 182 13.91 1.37 24.39
CA GLU A 182 14.41 1.72 25.73
C GLU A 182 15.64 0.89 26.12
#